data_AF-A0A645BAA8-F1
#
_entry.id   AF-A0A645BAA8-F1
#
_cell.length_a   1.000
_cell.length_b   1.000
_cell.length_c   1.000
_cell.angle_alpha   90.00
_cell.angle_beta   90.00
_cell.angle_gamma   90.00
#
_symmetry.space_group_name_H-M   'P 1'
#
loop_
_entity.id
_entity.type
_entity.pdbx_description
1 polymer ?
#
loop_
_entity_poly.entity_id
_entity_poly.type
_entity_poly.pdbx_seq_one_letter_code
_entity_poly.pdbx_strand_id
1 'polypeptide(L)'
;MPRTPCLAGIYSNIGQHLCYDGVTPVPTKVMLDFICDYIDGELTTSDETSDVIWVPKSEVVEYVTAPAMLFRFKNVLEFDGRIHYCSYVTKPEFKVISSRFV
;
A
#
# COMPACT_ATOMS: atom_id res chain seq x y z
N MET A 1 20.30 -4.26 17.28
CA MET A 1 20.29 -3.03 16.47
C MET A 1 18.92 -2.93 15.82
N PRO A 2 18.16 -1.84 16.00
CA PRO A 2 16.88 -1.66 15.31
C PRO A 2 17.16 -1.62 13.80
N ARG A 3 16.45 -2.47 13.02
CA ARG A 3 16.62 -2.51 11.57
C ARG A 3 15.93 -1.29 10.96
N THR A 4 16.64 -0.64 10.05
CA THR A 4 16.14 0.50 9.26
C THR A 4 14.91 0.08 8.45
N PRO A 5 13.90 0.97 8.27
CA PRO A 5 12.79 0.71 7.37
C PRO A 5 13.29 0.22 6.01
N CYS A 6 12.77 -0.91 5.55
CA CYS A 6 13.17 -1.53 4.29
C CYS A 6 12.18 -1.12 3.20
N LEU A 7 12.66 -0.44 2.15
CA LEU A 7 11.84 -0.11 0.98
C LEU A 7 11.49 -1.40 0.23
N ALA A 8 10.21 -1.76 0.23
CA ALA A 8 9.71 -3.01 -0.37
C ALA A 8 9.10 -2.81 -1.76
N GLY A 9 8.65 -1.59 -2.09
CA GLY A 9 8.10 -1.31 -3.41
C GLY A 9 7.83 0.16 -3.68
N ILE A 10 7.80 0.49 -4.97
CA ILE A 10 7.48 1.82 -5.50
C ILE A 10 6.31 1.66 -6.47
N TYR A 11 5.27 2.47 -6.27
CA TYR A 11 4.02 2.34 -7.00
C TYR A 11 3.55 3.67 -7.54
N SER A 12 3.17 3.70 -8.81
CA SER A 12 2.58 4.89 -9.44
C SER A 12 1.12 4.62 -9.82
N ASN A 13 0.18 5.31 -9.17
CA ASN A 13 -1.17 5.42 -9.70
C ASN A 13 -1.16 6.54 -10.74
N ILE A 14 -1.23 6.16 -12.02
CA ILE A 14 -1.16 7.10 -13.15
C ILE A 14 -2.54 7.57 -13.63
N GLY A 15 -3.61 7.09 -12.99
CA GLY A 15 -4.99 7.50 -13.30
C GLY A 15 -5.40 8.74 -12.51
N GLN A 16 -6.12 9.65 -13.17
CA GLN A 16 -6.81 10.76 -12.53
C GLN A 16 -8.30 10.44 -12.42
N HIS A 17 -8.92 10.88 -11.33
CA HIS A 17 -10.36 10.72 -11.09
C HIS A 17 -10.86 11.86 -10.20
N LEU A 18 -12.17 12.05 -10.12
CA LEU A 18 -12.75 12.99 -9.16
C LEU A 18 -12.72 12.39 -7.75
N CYS A 19 -12.50 13.25 -6.77
CA CYS A 19 -12.61 12.91 -5.36
C CYS A 19 -14.07 12.57 -5.00
N TYR A 20 -14.30 12.14 -3.76
CA TYR A 20 -15.63 11.81 -3.26
C TYR A 20 -16.60 13.01 -3.26
N ASP A 21 -16.07 14.24 -3.29
CA ASP A 21 -16.86 15.47 -3.45
C ASP A 21 -17.43 15.68 -4.87
N GLY A 22 -17.00 14.87 -5.84
CA GLY A 22 -17.44 14.97 -7.24
C GLY A 22 -16.89 16.18 -8.02
N VAL A 23 -16.00 16.98 -7.42
CA VAL A 23 -15.49 18.24 -8.03
C VAL A 23 -13.98 18.27 -8.07
N THR A 24 -13.31 17.82 -7.01
CA THR A 24 -11.86 17.95 -6.88
C THR A 24 -11.14 16.87 -7.69
N PRO A 25 -10.29 17.21 -8.67
CA PRO A 25 -9.50 16.21 -9.37
C PRO A 25 -8.42 15.65 -8.45
N VAL A 26 -8.41 14.33 -8.32
CA VAL A 26 -7.38 13.58 -7.62
C VAL A 26 -6.20 13.37 -8.57
N PRO A 27 -5.00 13.88 -8.24
CA PRO A 27 -3.83 13.73 -9.11
C PRO A 27 -3.29 12.31 -9.10
N THR A 28 -2.35 12.07 -10.02
CA THR A 28 -1.51 10.87 -10.01
C THR A 28 -0.70 10.83 -8.70
N LYS A 29 -0.34 9.62 -8.27
CA LYS A 29 0.35 9.41 -6.99
C LYS A 29 1.54 8.49 -7.17
N VAL A 30 2.64 8.85 -6.52
CA VAL A 30 3.76 7.92 -6.27
C VAL A 30 3.67 7.52 -4.79
N MET A 31 3.74 6.22 -4.53
CA MET A 31 3.62 5.65 -3.20
C MET A 31 4.81 4.71 -2.97
N LEU A 32 5.40 4.79 -1.78
CA LEU A 32 6.54 3.98 -1.36
C LEU A 32 6.09 3.13 -0.18
N ASP A 33 6.27 1.82 -0.29
CA ASP A 33 5.93 0.87 0.77
C ASP A 33 7.18 0.46 1.52
N PHE A 34 7.09 0.53 2.85
CA PHE A 34 8.18 0.16 3.76
C PHE A 34 7.76 -0.99 4.67
N ILE A 35 8.69 -1.91 4.89
CA ILE A 35 8.60 -2.94 5.93
C ILE A 35 9.37 -2.44 7.15
N CYS A 36 8.70 -2.43 8.29
CA CYS A 36 9.25 -1.98 9.57
C CYS A 36 9.13 -3.09 10.61
N ASP A 37 10.14 -3.21 11.46
CA ASP A 37 10.05 -4.02 12.67
C ASP A 37 9.38 -3.19 13.76
N TYR A 38 8.42 -3.80 14.46
CA TYR A 38 7.85 -3.21 15.65
C TYR A 38 8.90 -3.10 16.76
N ILE A 39 8.99 -1.94 17.41
CA ILE A 39 9.97 -1.69 18.48
C ILE A 39 9.28 -1.57 19.83
N ASP A 40 8.30 -0.68 19.96
CA ASP A 40 7.58 -0.38 21.21
C ASP A 40 6.30 0.42 20.92
N GLY A 41 5.44 0.60 21.93
CA GLY A 41 4.18 1.35 21.88
C GLY A 41 2.96 0.53 22.28
N GLU A 42 1.78 1.12 22.17
CA GLU A 42 0.50 0.43 22.34
C GLU A 42 -0.42 0.82 21.17
N LEU A 43 -1.26 -0.11 20.73
CA LEU A 43 -2.22 0.17 19.67
C LEU A 43 -3.22 1.23 20.15
N THR A 44 -3.39 2.29 19.35
CA THR A 44 -4.30 3.39 19.69
C THR A 44 -5.00 3.92 18.45
N THR A 45 -6.26 4.34 18.63
CA THR A 45 -7.08 4.97 17.60
C THR A 45 -6.91 6.49 17.61
N SER A 46 -7.46 7.16 16.60
CA SER A 46 -7.45 8.61 16.49
C SER A 46 -8.65 9.11 15.68
N ASP A 47 -8.78 10.42 15.51
CA ASP A 47 -9.82 11.01 14.64
C ASP A 47 -9.70 10.54 13.17
N GLU A 48 -8.51 10.13 12.74
CA GLU A 48 -8.25 9.60 11.40
C GLU A 48 -8.35 8.06 11.34
N THR A 49 -8.07 7.36 12.45
CA THR A 49 -8.00 5.89 12.51
C THR A 49 -9.03 5.34 13.48
N SER A 50 -10.09 4.73 12.96
CA SER A 50 -11.21 4.23 13.76
C SER A 50 -10.93 2.93 14.51
N ASP A 51 -10.03 2.08 14.01
CA ASP A 51 -9.70 0.78 14.59
C ASP A 51 -8.26 0.38 14.22
N VAL A 52 -7.61 -0.38 15.09
CA VAL A 52 -6.25 -0.87 14.90
C VAL A 52 -6.07 -2.21 15.63
N ILE A 53 -5.52 -3.20 14.92
CA ILE A 53 -5.34 -4.56 15.42
C ILE A 53 -4.02 -5.16 14.96
N TRP A 54 -3.49 -6.09 15.74
CA TRP A 54 -2.45 -7.01 15.30
C TRP A 54 -3.08 -8.19 14.57
N VAL A 55 -2.59 -8.50 13.37
CA VAL A 55 -3.11 -9.59 12.54
C VAL A 55 -2.00 -10.58 12.20
N PRO A 56 -2.25 -11.90 12.30
CA PRO A 56 -1.32 -12.89 11.77
C PRO A 56 -1.03 -12.67 10.28
N LYS A 57 0.23 -12.82 9.88
CA LYS A 57 0.67 -12.60 8.48
C LYS A 57 -0.14 -13.42 7.47
N SER A 58 -0.59 -14.61 7.85
CA SER A 58 -1.39 -15.51 7.00
C SER A 58 -2.83 -15.04 6.78
N GLU A 59 -3.38 -14.22 7.67
CA GLU A 59 -4.80 -13.82 7.68
C GLU A 59 -5.01 -12.40 7.16
N VAL A 60 -3.95 -11.59 7.10
CA VAL A 60 -4.02 -10.16 6.75
C VAL A 60 -4.70 -9.86 5.41
N VAL A 61 -4.59 -10.77 4.44
CA VAL A 61 -5.22 -10.60 3.11
C VAL A 61 -6.75 -10.58 3.19
N GLU A 62 -7.34 -11.15 4.23
CA GLU A 62 -8.79 -11.18 4.46
C GLU A 62 -9.33 -9.80 4.87
N TYR A 63 -8.48 -8.93 5.41
CA TYR A 63 -8.83 -7.59 5.86
C TYR A 63 -8.65 -6.51 4.78
N VAL A 64 -7.97 -6.82 3.66
CA VAL A 64 -7.66 -5.84 2.61
C VAL A 64 -8.67 -5.93 1.47
N THR A 65 -9.59 -4.98 1.41
CA THR A 65 -10.71 -4.98 0.43
C THR A 65 -10.37 -4.29 -0.88
N ALA A 66 -9.54 -3.25 -0.86
CA ALA A 66 -9.22 -2.47 -2.05
C ALA A 66 -8.23 -3.23 -2.97
N PRO A 67 -8.54 -3.46 -4.26
CA PRO A 67 -7.69 -4.28 -5.15
C PRO A 67 -6.25 -3.78 -5.29
N ALA A 68 -6.05 -2.46 -5.37
CA ALA A 68 -4.73 -1.87 -5.47
C ALA A 68 -3.91 -2.03 -4.18
N MET A 69 -4.57 -1.96 -3.01
CA MET A 69 -3.92 -2.22 -1.73
C MET A 69 -3.57 -3.70 -1.61
N LEU A 70 -4.48 -4.61 -1.98
CA LEU A 70 -4.22 -6.05 -1.94
C LEU A 70 -3.03 -6.43 -2.84
N PHE A 71 -2.95 -5.87 -4.05
CA PHE A 71 -1.81 -6.07 -4.95
C PHE A 71 -0.47 -5.64 -4.30
N ARG A 72 -0.43 -4.44 -3.73
CA ARG A 72 0.77 -3.91 -3.06
C ARG A 72 1.14 -4.72 -1.82
N PHE A 73 0.15 -5.09 -1.03
CA PHE A 73 0.36 -5.84 0.21
C PHE A 73 0.90 -7.25 -0.07
N LYS A 74 0.43 -7.91 -1.14
CA LYS A 74 1.01 -9.20 -1.57
C LYS A 74 2.50 -9.08 -1.90
N ASN A 75 2.91 -8.04 -2.62
CA ASN A 75 4.33 -7.80 -2.91
C ASN A 75 5.15 -7.58 -1.62
N VAL A 76 4.56 -6.94 -0.60
CA VAL A 76 5.19 -6.79 0.72
C VAL A 76 5.32 -8.15 1.44
N LEU A 77 4.28 -8.98 1.40
CA LEU A 77 4.29 -10.30 2.04
C LEU A 77 5.30 -11.26 1.40
N GLU A 78 5.45 -11.17 0.08
CA GLU A 78 6.34 -11.98 -0.76
C GLU A 78 7.71 -11.32 -1.00
N PHE A 79 8.00 -10.20 -0.32
CA PHE A 79 9.22 -9.43 -0.53
C PHE A 79 10.48 -10.28 -0.30
N ASP A 80 11.32 -10.36 -1.32
CA ASP A 80 12.53 -11.18 -1.36
C ASP A 80 13.82 -10.35 -1.43
N GLY A 81 13.73 -9.05 -1.19
CA GLY A 81 14.84 -8.10 -1.28
C GLY A 81 14.87 -7.29 -2.58
N ARG A 82 14.10 -7.67 -3.61
CA ARG A 82 14.02 -6.91 -4.87
C ARG A 82 12.89 -5.89 -4.83
N ILE A 83 13.19 -4.66 -5.23
CA ILE A 83 12.22 -3.56 -5.21
C ILE A 83 11.37 -3.61 -6.49
N HIS A 84 10.07 -3.78 -6.33
CA HIS A 84 9.14 -3.63 -7.44
C HIS A 84 8.89 -2.15 -7.76
N TYR A 85 8.99 -1.78 -9.04
CA TYR A 85 8.33 -0.59 -9.56
C TYR A 85 7.12 -1.02 -10.41
N CYS A 86 5.94 -0.61 -9.97
CA CYS A 86 4.69 -0.87 -10.69
C CYS A 86 3.94 0.41 -10.99
N SER A 87 3.36 0.51 -12.20
CA SER A 87 2.37 1.54 -12.51
C SER A 87 1.00 0.90 -12.71
N TYR A 88 -0.04 1.56 -12.23
CA TYR A 88 -1.41 1.06 -12.32
C TYR A 88 -2.42 2.21 -12.40
N VAL A 89 -3.66 1.86 -12.74
CA VAL A 89 -4.84 2.73 -12.59
C VAL A 89 -5.83 2.05 -11.63
N THR A 90 -6.64 2.84 -10.93
CA THR A 90 -7.66 2.34 -9.97
C THR A 90 -9.09 2.62 -10.41
N LYS A 91 -9.27 3.47 -11.42
CA LYS A 91 -10.56 3.88 -11.97
C LYS A 91 -10.48 3.84 -13.50
N PRO A 92 -11.54 3.40 -14.21
CA PRO A 92 -12.80 2.87 -13.66
C PRO A 92 -12.64 1.51 -12.94
N GLU A 93 -11.59 0.76 -13.28
CA GLU A 93 -11.24 -0.52 -12.67
C GLU A 93 -9.74 -0.56 -12.33
N PHE A 94 -9.36 -1.47 -11.41
CA PHE A 94 -7.95 -1.67 -11.09
C PHE A 94 -7.24 -2.43 -12.21
N LYS A 95 -6.15 -1.86 -12.73
CA LYS A 95 -5.34 -2.49 -13.77
C LYS A 95 -3.88 -2.11 -13.63
N VAL A 96 -3.01 -3.13 -13.56
CA VAL A 96 -1.56 -2.95 -13.64
C VAL A 96 -1.18 -2.65 -15.10
N ILE A 97 -0.43 -1.58 -15.29
CA ILE A 97 0.03 -1.10 -16.60
C ILE A 97 1.46 -1.56 -16.88
N SER A 98 2.33 -1.50 -15.86
CA SER A 98 3.68 -2.03 -15.93
C SER A 98 4.15 -2.55 -14.58
N SER A 99 5.04 -3.54 -14.60
CA SER A 99 5.70 -4.10 -13.43
C SER A 99 7.12 -4.49 -13.81
N ARG A 100 8.09 -4.07 -13.00
CA ARG A 100 9.51 -4.42 -13.16
C ARG A 100 10.23 -4.36 -11.81
N PHE A 101 11.42 -4.92 -11.74
CA PHE A 101 12.34 -4.69 -10.65
C PHE A 101 13.20 -3.44 -10.91
N VAL A 102 13.67 -2.81 -9.84
CA VAL A 102 14.63 -1.70 -9.84
C VAL A 102 15.97 -2.18 -9.29
#